data_AF-A0AAE3B7I4-F1
#
_entry.id   AF-A0AAE3B7I4-F1
#
_cell.length_a   1.000
_cell.length_b   1.000
_cell.length_c   1.000
_cell.angle_alpha   90.00
_cell.angle_beta   90.00
_cell.angle_gamma   90.00
#
_symmetry.space_group_name_H-M   'P 1'
#
loop_
_entity.id
_entity.type
_entity.pdbx_description
1 polymer ?
#
loop_
_entity_poly.entity_id
_entity_poly.type
_entity_poly.pdbx_seq_one_letter_code
_entity_poly.pdbx_strand_id
1 'polypeptide(L)'
;MRTLLLAIALILPTSTGAQPYSDSMVDCASVYQNAAQWVNTDESADKLMHAAIQWAEAALVQSKAEGAPVSSDVIWQRIDGKTEKWEAKGGAVFFSQEFRDWTQYCRKFAKARGVSITP
;
A
#
# COMPACT_ATOMS: atom_id res chain seq x y z
N MET A 1 -36.59 -12.66 -44.97
CA MET A 1 -35.41 -12.01 -44.36
C MET A 1 -35.35 -12.47 -42.92
N ARG A 2 -34.31 -13.22 -42.56
CA ARG A 2 -34.21 -14.00 -41.32
C ARG A 2 -33.26 -13.26 -40.39
N THR A 3 -33.82 -12.46 -39.49
CA THR A 3 -33.05 -11.58 -38.59
C THR A 3 -32.35 -12.44 -37.54
N LEU A 4 -31.03 -12.57 -37.66
CA LEU A 4 -30.15 -13.14 -36.64
C LEU A 4 -30.03 -12.13 -35.49
N LEU A 5 -30.64 -12.45 -34.35
CA LEU A 5 -30.41 -11.72 -33.09
C LEU A 5 -29.07 -12.17 -32.52
N LEU A 6 -28.02 -11.34 -32.67
CA LEU A 6 -26.79 -11.48 -31.89
C LEU A 6 -27.09 -11.12 -30.43
N ALA A 7 -27.13 -12.13 -29.56
CA ALA A 7 -27.06 -11.94 -28.13
C ALA A 7 -25.63 -11.51 -27.75
N ILE A 8 -25.41 -10.22 -27.56
CA ILE A 8 -24.19 -9.70 -26.95
C ILE A 8 -24.27 -10.02 -25.46
N ALA A 9 -23.53 -11.06 -25.03
CA ALA A 9 -23.29 -11.32 -23.63
C ALA A 9 -22.44 -10.17 -23.07
N LEU A 10 -23.05 -9.28 -22.29
CA LEU A 10 -22.35 -8.30 -21.47
C LEU A 10 -21.48 -9.06 -20.46
N ILE A 11 -20.19 -9.16 -20.74
CA ILE A 11 -19.19 -9.46 -19.71
C ILE A 11 -19.12 -8.21 -18.84
N LEU A 12 -19.95 -8.16 -17.80
CA LEU A 12 -19.86 -7.12 -16.79
C LEU A 12 -18.49 -7.28 -16.11
N PRO A 13 -17.65 -6.23 -16.05
CA PRO A 13 -16.43 -6.29 -15.28
C PRO A 13 -16.82 -6.64 -13.84
N THR A 14 -16.33 -7.77 -13.32
CA THR A 14 -16.44 -8.08 -11.91
C THR A 14 -15.83 -6.91 -11.16
N SER A 15 -16.67 -6.19 -10.43
CA SER A 15 -16.25 -5.10 -9.56
C SER A 15 -15.01 -5.53 -8.80
N THR A 16 -13.87 -4.91 -9.10
CA THR A 16 -12.71 -4.93 -8.21
C THR A 16 -13.24 -4.38 -6.89
N GLY A 17 -13.58 -5.26 -5.95
CA GLY A 17 -13.92 -4.85 -4.60
C GLY A 17 -12.80 -3.94 -4.12
N ALA A 18 -13.15 -2.83 -3.47
CA ALA A 18 -12.15 -1.95 -2.88
C ALA A 18 -11.14 -2.84 -2.12
N GLN A 19 -9.85 -2.71 -2.45
CA GLN A 19 -8.81 -3.55 -1.86
C GLN A 19 -8.94 -3.57 -0.33
N PRO A 20 -8.63 -4.69 0.34
CA PRO A 20 -8.63 -4.75 1.80
C PRO A 20 -7.81 -3.59 2.38
N TYR A 21 -8.28 -3.01 3.48
CA TYR A 21 -7.54 -1.94 4.15
C TYR A 21 -6.19 -2.46 4.64
N SER A 22 -6.06 -3.74 5.01
CA SER A 22 -4.76 -4.32 5.36
C SER A 22 -3.76 -4.21 4.21
N ASP A 23 -4.19 -4.40 2.96
CA ASP A 23 -3.31 -4.28 1.79
C ASP A 23 -2.93 -2.82 1.53
N SER A 24 -3.85 -1.87 1.75
CA SER A 24 -3.52 -0.44 1.68
C SER A 24 -2.53 -0.01 2.78
N MET A 25 -2.57 -0.64 3.95
CA MET A 25 -1.60 -0.42 5.02
C MET A 25 -0.21 -0.96 4.63
N VAL A 26 -0.14 -2.13 3.97
CA VAL A 26 1.10 -2.67 3.39
C VAL A 26 1.66 -1.72 2.32
N ASP A 27 0.82 -1.17 1.44
CA ASP A 27 1.27 -0.15 0.46
C ASP A 27 1.89 1.06 1.18
N CYS A 28 1.25 1.55 2.23
CA CYS A 28 1.79 2.66 3.00
C CYS A 28 3.12 2.31 3.65
N ALA A 29 3.26 1.16 4.29
CA ALA A 29 4.54 0.72 4.83
C ALA A 29 5.65 0.73 3.76
N SER A 30 5.37 0.23 2.56
CA SER A 30 6.34 0.19 1.46
C SER A 30 6.82 1.58 1.00
N VAL A 31 5.95 2.59 1.04
CA VAL A 31 6.31 3.98 0.71
C VAL A 31 7.32 4.53 1.71
N TYR A 32 7.10 4.28 3.01
CA TYR A 32 8.00 4.72 4.08
C TYR A 32 9.31 3.93 4.09
N GLN A 33 9.26 2.59 3.91
CA GLN A 33 10.44 1.75 3.80
C GLN A 33 11.31 2.13 2.60
N ASN A 34 10.70 2.37 1.43
CA ASN A 34 11.43 2.88 0.28
C ASN A 34 12.08 4.24 0.63
N ALA A 35 11.33 5.18 1.20
CA ALA A 35 11.87 6.50 1.54
C ALA A 35 13.07 6.44 2.51
N ALA A 36 13.08 5.50 3.46
CA ALA A 36 14.16 5.32 4.42
C ALA A 36 15.53 5.04 3.76
N GLN A 37 15.55 4.47 2.56
CA GLN A 37 16.78 4.14 1.83
C GLN A 37 17.45 5.34 1.16
N TRP A 38 16.73 6.46 1.03
CA TRP A 38 17.18 7.62 0.23
C TRP A 38 17.47 8.86 1.07
N VAL A 39 17.28 8.79 2.39
CA VAL A 39 17.64 9.87 3.31
C VAL A 39 19.12 9.80 3.68
N ASN A 40 19.69 10.94 4.04
CA ASN A 40 21.14 11.07 4.24
C ASN A 40 21.61 10.79 5.67
N THR A 41 20.70 10.52 6.61
CA THR A 41 21.04 10.29 8.02
C THR A 41 20.33 9.07 8.56
N ASP A 42 21.03 8.31 9.40
CA ASP A 42 20.49 7.14 10.09
C ASP A 42 19.25 7.51 10.91
N GLU A 43 19.28 8.66 11.60
CA GLU A 43 18.11 9.15 12.36
C GLU A 43 16.87 9.34 11.48
N SER A 44 17.02 9.85 10.26
CA SER A 44 15.89 10.02 9.33
C SER A 44 15.42 8.67 8.80
N ALA A 45 16.35 7.74 8.55
CA ALA A 45 16.03 6.40 8.08
C ALA A 45 15.25 5.63 9.16
N ASP A 46 15.71 5.69 10.42
CA ASP A 46 15.07 5.07 11.58
C ASP A 46 13.65 5.57 11.78
N LYS A 47 13.44 6.88 11.67
CA LYS A 47 12.11 7.52 11.73
C LYS A 47 11.16 6.99 10.66
N LEU A 48 11.62 6.90 9.41
CA LEU A 48 10.82 6.38 8.30
C LEU A 48 10.55 4.87 8.47
N MET A 49 11.54 4.10 8.90
CA MET A 49 11.35 2.68 9.21
C MET A 49 10.40 2.46 10.38
N HIS A 50 10.42 3.31 11.40
CA HIS A 50 9.46 3.26 12.49
C HIS A 50 8.03 3.46 11.99
N ALA A 51 7.82 4.43 11.10
CA ALA A 51 6.51 4.62 10.45
C ALA A 51 6.11 3.40 9.59
N ALA A 52 7.06 2.75 8.90
CA ALA A 52 6.79 1.51 8.15
C ALA A 52 6.36 0.36 9.09
N ILE A 53 7.02 0.21 10.24
CA ILE A 53 6.66 -0.78 11.27
C ILE A 53 5.25 -0.52 11.81
N GLN A 54 4.91 0.74 12.12
CA GLN A 54 3.57 1.12 12.60
C GLN A 54 2.48 0.75 11.58
N TRP A 55 2.76 0.89 10.29
CA TRP A 55 1.86 0.41 9.24
C TRP A 55 1.78 -1.11 9.15
N ALA A 56 2.89 -1.83 9.28
CA ALA A 56 2.92 -3.29 9.28
C ALA A 56 2.08 -3.88 10.44
N GLU A 57 2.22 -3.31 11.64
CA GLU A 57 1.43 -3.67 12.81
C GLU A 57 -0.06 -3.37 12.61
N ALA A 58 -0.38 -2.20 12.04
CA ALA A 58 -1.76 -1.86 11.69
C ALA A 58 -2.33 -2.85 10.67
N ALA A 59 -1.56 -3.23 9.64
CA ALA A 59 -1.98 -4.20 8.63
C ALA A 59 -2.28 -5.58 9.25
N LEU A 60 -1.45 -6.02 10.20
CA LEU A 60 -1.69 -7.25 10.97
C LEU A 60 -3.03 -7.22 11.71
N VAL A 61 -3.29 -6.14 12.46
CA VAL A 61 -4.55 -5.96 13.19
C VAL A 61 -5.74 -5.89 12.23
N GLN A 62 -5.58 -5.13 11.15
CA GLN A 62 -6.62 -4.93 10.15
C GLN A 62 -6.99 -6.22 9.41
N SER A 63 -6.01 -7.06 9.08
CA SER A 63 -6.25 -8.35 8.41
C SER A 63 -7.15 -9.28 9.23
N LYS A 64 -6.97 -9.26 10.57
CA LYS A 64 -7.83 -10.00 11.50
C LYS A 64 -9.24 -9.44 11.52
N ALA A 65 -9.38 -8.11 11.55
CA ALA A 65 -10.67 -7.42 11.52
C ALA A 65 -11.42 -7.66 10.19
N GLU A 66 -10.70 -7.89 9.11
CA GLU A 66 -11.24 -8.22 7.78
C GLU A 66 -11.61 -9.70 7.62
N GLY A 67 -11.38 -10.53 8.64
CA GLY A 67 -11.66 -11.97 8.58
C GLY A 67 -10.66 -12.78 7.76
N ALA A 68 -9.51 -12.18 7.40
CA ALA A 68 -8.45 -12.81 6.62
C ALA A 68 -7.09 -12.64 7.34
N PRO A 69 -6.94 -13.24 8.54
CA PRO A 69 -5.73 -13.07 9.34
C PRO A 69 -4.50 -13.59 8.59
N VAL A 70 -3.44 -12.80 8.59
CA VAL A 70 -2.13 -13.17 8.04
C VAL A 70 -1.05 -13.10 9.12
N SER A 71 0.07 -13.80 8.91
CA SER A 71 1.23 -13.73 9.80
C SER A 71 2.04 -12.45 9.57
N SER A 72 2.89 -12.11 10.55
CA SER A 72 3.81 -10.97 10.43
C SER A 72 4.76 -11.14 9.25
N ASP A 73 5.30 -12.34 9.06
CA ASP A 73 6.22 -12.65 7.95
C ASP A 73 5.56 -12.43 6.59
N VAL A 74 4.28 -12.81 6.44
CA VAL A 74 3.53 -12.58 5.20
C VAL A 74 3.30 -11.08 4.96
N ILE A 75 3.06 -10.29 6.01
CA ILE A 75 2.94 -8.83 5.87
C ILE A 75 4.27 -8.23 5.41
N TRP A 76 5.38 -8.55 6.07
CA TRP A 76 6.70 -8.04 5.68
C TRP A 76 7.12 -8.48 4.28
N GLN A 77 6.88 -9.74 3.90
CA GLN A 77 7.10 -10.20 2.54
C GLN A 77 6.33 -9.38 1.50
N ARG A 78 5.08 -8.99 1.80
CA ARG A 78 4.28 -8.12 0.90
C ARG A 78 4.80 -6.70 0.87
N ILE A 79 5.28 -6.17 2.00
CA ILE A 79 5.88 -4.84 2.09
C ILE A 79 7.15 -4.80 1.24
N ASP A 80 8.04 -5.79 1.39
CA ASP A 80 9.28 -5.90 0.63
C ASP A 80 8.99 -5.97 -0.87
N GLY A 81 8.09 -6.86 -1.30
CA GLY A 81 7.72 -6.97 -2.72
C GLY A 81 7.02 -5.74 -3.31
N LYS A 82 6.46 -4.85 -2.48
CA LYS A 82 5.95 -3.53 -2.91
C LYS A 82 7.04 -2.46 -2.87
N THR A 83 7.98 -2.55 -1.94
CA THR A 83 9.16 -1.67 -1.84
C THR A 83 10.05 -1.84 -3.06
N GLU A 84 10.31 -3.08 -3.49
CA GLU A 84 11.05 -3.38 -4.73
C GLU A 84 10.47 -2.65 -5.96
N LYS A 85 9.16 -2.45 -6.02
CA LYS A 85 8.50 -1.70 -7.11
C LYS A 85 8.77 -0.21 -7.04
N TRP A 86 8.96 0.35 -5.85
CA TRP A 86 9.39 1.72 -5.68
C TRP A 86 10.87 1.89 -6.01
N GLU A 87 11.71 0.97 -5.52
CA GLU A 87 13.14 0.94 -5.79
C GLU A 87 13.44 0.84 -7.28
N ALA A 88 12.68 0.00 -8.01
CA ALA A 88 12.81 -0.15 -9.47
C ALA A 88 12.55 1.16 -10.26
N LYS A 89 11.86 2.14 -9.66
CA LYS A 89 11.64 3.46 -10.26
C LYS A 89 12.82 4.43 -10.02
N GLY A 90 13.73 4.07 -9.12
CA GLY A 90 14.91 4.85 -8.74
C GLY A 90 14.58 6.17 -8.03
N GLY A 91 15.62 6.93 -7.68
CA GLY A 91 15.51 8.16 -6.90
C GLY A 91 14.67 9.28 -7.54
N ALA A 92 14.43 9.22 -8.86
CA ALA A 92 13.53 10.17 -9.53
C ALA A 92 12.07 10.04 -9.04
N VAL A 93 11.69 8.90 -8.46
CA VAL A 93 10.32 8.64 -8.01
C VAL A 93 9.87 9.62 -6.93
N PHE A 94 10.77 10.13 -6.09
CA PHE A 94 10.44 11.11 -5.04
C PHE A 94 9.92 12.44 -5.60
N PHE A 95 10.23 12.76 -6.86
CA PHE A 95 9.72 13.95 -7.56
C PHE A 95 8.45 13.68 -8.36
N SER A 96 7.98 12.43 -8.43
CA SER A 96 6.80 12.04 -9.18
C SER A 96 5.50 12.48 -8.50
N GLN A 97 4.43 12.62 -9.29
CA GLN A 97 3.10 12.87 -8.76
C GLN A 97 2.59 11.67 -7.97
N GLU A 98 2.90 10.46 -8.44
CA GLU A 98 2.51 9.21 -7.78
C GLU A 98 3.02 9.12 -6.34
N PHE A 99 4.29 9.44 -6.10
CA PHE A 99 4.84 9.45 -4.74
C PHE A 99 4.15 10.50 -3.85
N ARG A 100 3.86 11.69 -4.40
CA ARG A 100 3.10 12.72 -3.68
C ARG A 100 1.68 12.26 -3.33
N ASP A 101 1.02 11.57 -4.24
CA ASP A 101 -0.34 11.08 -4.05
C ASP A 101 -0.37 9.98 -2.98
N TRP A 102 0.57 9.04 -3.03
CA TRP A 102 0.69 7.98 -2.04
C TRP A 102 1.04 8.51 -0.65
N THR A 103 2.02 9.42 -0.53
CA THR A 103 2.35 10.01 0.77
C THR A 103 1.18 10.80 1.37
N GLN A 104 0.39 11.50 0.54
CA GLN A 104 -0.84 12.17 1.00
C GLN A 104 -1.93 11.18 1.39
N TYR A 105 -2.15 10.14 0.57
CA TYR A 105 -3.10 9.08 0.87
C TYR A 105 -2.78 8.44 2.21
N CYS A 106 -1.54 8.01 2.43
CA CYS A 106 -1.13 7.36 3.68
C CYS A 106 -1.31 8.26 4.90
N ARG A 107 -0.96 9.55 4.81
CA ARG A 107 -1.22 10.50 5.92
C ARG A 107 -2.71 10.63 6.25
N LYS A 108 -3.57 10.77 5.24
CA LYS A 108 -5.02 10.85 5.43
C LYS A 108 -5.59 9.54 5.97
N PHE A 109 -5.10 8.42 5.45
CA PHE A 109 -5.53 7.09 5.84
C PHE A 109 -5.14 6.76 7.29
N ALA A 110 -3.93 7.11 7.71
CA ALA A 110 -3.48 6.95 9.09
C ALA A 110 -4.41 7.70 10.06
N LYS A 111 -4.72 8.97 9.74
CA LYS A 111 -5.68 9.77 10.51
C LYS A 111 -7.06 9.13 10.56
N ALA A 112 -7.56 8.61 9.44
CA ALA A 112 -8.88 7.99 9.37
C ALA A 112 -8.97 6.65 10.13
N ARG A 113 -7.84 5.92 10.26
CA ARG A 113 -7.77 4.62 10.93
C ARG A 113 -7.21 4.68 12.35
N GLY A 114 -6.77 5.86 12.82
CA GLY A 114 -6.14 6.01 14.12
C GLY A 114 -4.76 5.34 14.22
N VAL A 115 -4.06 5.18 13.08
CA VAL A 115 -2.68 4.68 13.07
C VAL A 115 -1.77 5.86 13.42
N SER A 116 -1.06 5.76 14.54
CA SER A 116 -0.03 6.74 14.88
C SER A 116 1.17 6.50 13.98
N ILE A 117 1.36 7.37 12.99
CA ILE A 117 2.58 7.43 12.19
C ILE A 117 3.44 8.55 12.76
N THR A 118 4.42 8.20 13.58
CA THR A 118 5.39 9.17 14.12
C THR A 118 6.68 9.01 13.34
N PRO A 119 6.89 9.81 12.28
CA PRO A 119 8.20 9.93 11.66
C PRO A 119 9.11 10.84 12.49
#